data_AF-A0A3C0JAU9-F1
#
_entry.id   AF-A0A3C0JAU9-F1
#
_cell.length_a   1.000
_cell.length_b   1.000
_cell.length_c   1.000
_cell.angle_alpha   90.00
_cell.angle_beta   90.00
_cell.angle_gamma   90.00
#
_symmetry.space_group_name_H-M   'P 1'
#
loop_
_entity.id
_entity.type
_entity.pdbx_description
1 polymer ?
#
loop_
_entity_poly.entity_id
_entity_poly.type
_entity_poly.pdbx_seq_one_letter_code
_entity_poly.pdbx_strand_id
1 'polypeptide(L)'
;PARDADMPTWRYATERATAGQRLGALEAAVEKLSTQFGGWQVPWREVNRYQRNDGAIVQTFDDAKPSLPVPFASSKWGSLASFGARAYPGTKRLYGTSGNSFVAVVEFTPQGPLARAVSTGGESGDPASPHFSDQAQLYADGNLRTVHFDAADVEAHAVRRYRPGE
;
A
#
# COMPACT_ATOMS: atom_id res chain seq x y z
N PRO A 1 -7.74 -18.40 18.73
CA PRO A 1 -8.72 -19.26 18.01
C PRO A 1 -8.31 -19.63 16.59
N ALA A 2 -8.16 -18.66 15.67
CA ALA A 2 -7.78 -18.97 14.28
C ALA A 2 -6.36 -19.55 14.18
N ARG A 3 -5.40 -18.96 14.90
CA ARG A 3 -4.01 -19.47 15.00
C ARG A 3 -3.96 -20.87 15.60
N ASP A 4 -4.70 -21.10 16.68
CA ASP A 4 -4.74 -22.40 17.36
C ASP A 4 -5.37 -23.49 16.48
N ALA A 5 -6.23 -23.09 15.55
CA ALA A 5 -6.85 -23.97 14.55
C ALA A 5 -6.00 -24.12 13.26
N ASP A 6 -4.82 -23.50 13.19
CA ASP A 6 -3.98 -23.42 11.98
C ASP A 6 -4.76 -22.94 10.74
N MET A 7 -5.65 -21.96 10.93
CA MET A 7 -6.48 -21.40 9.86
C MET A 7 -6.22 -19.90 9.67
N PRO A 8 -6.26 -19.38 8.43
CA PRO A 8 -6.35 -17.95 8.18
C PRO A 8 -7.54 -17.35 8.92
N THR A 9 -7.37 -16.15 9.50
CA THR A 9 -8.41 -15.47 10.30
C THR A 9 -9.74 -15.36 9.56
N TRP A 10 -9.72 -14.99 8.27
CA TRP A 10 -10.93 -14.86 7.47
C TRP A 10 -11.68 -16.20 7.34
N ARG A 11 -10.95 -17.32 7.18
CA ARG A 11 -11.53 -18.66 7.01
C ARG A 11 -12.12 -19.17 8.33
N TYR A 12 -11.41 -18.97 9.43
CA TYR A 12 -11.94 -19.29 10.75
C TYR A 12 -13.21 -18.47 11.04
N ALA A 13 -13.17 -17.17 10.75
CA ALA A 13 -14.29 -16.27 10.96
C ALA A 13 -15.53 -16.69 10.15
N THR A 14 -15.37 -17.20 8.93
CA THR A 14 -16.50 -17.65 8.11
C THR A 14 -17.01 -19.04 8.50
N GLU A 15 -16.12 -20.01 8.67
CA GLU A 15 -16.46 -21.43 8.78
C GLU A 15 -16.66 -21.94 10.22
N ARG A 16 -15.99 -21.33 11.20
CA ARG A 16 -15.86 -21.92 12.56
C ARG A 16 -16.33 -21.00 13.68
N ALA A 17 -16.29 -19.68 13.48
CA ALA A 17 -16.65 -18.74 14.54
C ALA A 17 -18.14 -18.84 14.90
N THR A 18 -18.44 -18.98 16.20
CA THR A 18 -19.80 -18.96 16.72
C THR A 18 -20.41 -17.55 16.62
N ALA A 19 -21.74 -17.45 16.73
CA ALA A 19 -22.41 -16.15 16.74
C ALA A 19 -21.87 -15.22 17.85
N GLY A 20 -21.67 -15.75 19.07
CA GLY A 20 -21.12 -14.99 20.18
C GLY A 20 -19.68 -14.51 19.93
N GLN A 21 -18.82 -15.32 19.31
CA GLN A 21 -17.47 -14.91 18.93
C GLN A 21 -17.47 -13.79 17.89
N ARG A 22 -18.38 -13.85 16.91
CA ARG A 22 -18.53 -12.80 15.88
C ARG A 22 -19.02 -11.49 16.50
N LEU A 23 -20.02 -11.56 17.38
CA LEU A 23 -20.55 -10.40 18.08
C LEU A 23 -19.48 -9.76 18.98
N GLY A 24 -18.79 -10.54 19.81
CA GLY A 24 -17.72 -10.02 20.66
C GLY A 24 -16.56 -9.41 19.87
N ALA A 25 -16.21 -9.97 18.70
CA ALA A 25 -15.20 -9.37 17.83
C ALA A 25 -15.67 -8.04 17.21
N LEU A 26 -16.97 -7.91 16.89
CA LEU A 26 -17.56 -6.67 16.41
C LEU A 26 -17.57 -5.61 17.51
N GLU A 27 -17.99 -5.96 18.73
CA GLU A 27 -17.97 -5.07 19.90
C GLU A 27 -16.56 -4.54 20.17
N ALA A 28 -15.56 -5.44 20.20
CA ALA A 28 -14.16 -5.05 20.38
C ALA A 28 -13.65 -4.13 19.26
N ALA A 29 -14.10 -4.33 18.02
CA ALA A 29 -13.74 -3.46 16.90
C ALA A 29 -14.37 -2.06 17.05
N VAL A 30 -15.64 -1.97 17.42
CA VAL A 30 -16.36 -0.71 17.68
C VAL A 30 -15.72 0.06 18.83
N GLU A 31 -15.41 -0.62 19.94
CA GLU A 31 -14.74 -0.03 21.10
C GLU A 31 -13.35 0.49 20.72
N LYS A 32 -12.57 -0.30 19.98
CA LYS A 32 -11.23 0.10 19.53
C LYS A 32 -11.30 1.36 18.67
N LEU A 33 -12.19 1.40 17.67
CA LEU A 33 -12.35 2.57 16.81
C LEU A 33 -12.79 3.79 17.62
N SER A 34 -13.79 3.62 18.49
CA SER A 34 -14.30 4.70 19.34
C SER A 34 -13.23 5.28 20.26
N THR A 35 -12.42 4.43 20.88
CA THR A 35 -11.33 4.84 21.78
C THR A 35 -10.19 5.51 21.04
N GLN A 36 -9.81 4.99 19.87
CA GLN A 36 -8.63 5.48 19.15
C GLN A 36 -8.91 6.73 18.32
N PHE A 37 -10.10 6.83 17.74
CA PHE A 37 -10.48 7.84 16.74
C PHE A 37 -11.69 8.71 17.14
N GLY A 38 -12.25 8.52 18.34
CA GLY A 38 -13.35 9.33 18.87
C GLY A 38 -14.75 8.90 18.41
N GLY A 39 -14.86 7.82 17.62
CA GLY A 39 -16.13 7.22 17.21
C GLY A 39 -15.91 5.98 16.35
N TRP A 40 -16.97 5.23 16.07
CA TRP A 40 -16.87 4.02 15.23
C TRP A 40 -17.01 4.32 13.73
N GLN A 41 -17.63 5.44 13.35
CA GLN A 41 -17.80 5.87 11.96
C GLN A 41 -16.56 6.61 11.44
N VAL A 42 -15.41 5.95 11.51
CA VAL A 42 -14.14 6.52 11.08
C VAL A 42 -13.98 6.35 9.56
N PRO A 43 -13.68 7.42 8.80
CA PRO A 43 -13.36 7.28 7.38
C PRO A 43 -12.15 6.36 7.19
N TRP A 44 -12.25 5.40 6.26
CA TRP A 44 -11.17 4.44 5.99
C TRP A 44 -9.82 5.12 5.71
N ARG A 45 -9.85 6.25 5.00
CA ARG A 45 -8.66 7.08 4.71
C ARG A 45 -7.89 7.51 5.97
N GLU A 46 -8.55 7.64 7.12
CA GLU A 46 -7.90 8.03 8.38
C GLU A 46 -7.21 6.85 9.06
N VAL A 47 -7.69 5.63 8.79
CA VAL A 47 -7.19 4.39 9.40
C VAL A 47 -6.07 3.77 8.56
N ASN A 48 -6.22 3.69 7.24
CA ASN A 48 -5.34 2.93 6.36
C ASN A 48 -4.38 3.84 5.59
N ARG A 49 -3.09 3.77 5.93
CA ARG A 49 -2.08 4.74 5.50
C ARG A 49 -0.86 4.08 4.86
N TYR A 50 -0.26 4.80 3.93
CA TYR A 50 1.11 4.60 3.49
C TYR A 50 2.00 5.67 4.14
N GLN A 51 3.14 5.27 4.69
CA GLN A 51 4.11 6.20 5.24
C GLN A 51 5.51 5.69 4.95
N ARG A 52 6.36 6.59 4.48
CA ARG A 52 7.77 6.36 4.26
C ARG A 52 8.51 7.55 4.84
N ASN A 53 9.14 7.33 5.98
CA ASN A 53 9.75 8.38 6.81
C ASN A 53 11.22 8.62 6.41
N ASP A 54 11.90 7.59 5.92
CA ASP A 54 13.33 7.60 5.60
C ASP A 54 13.70 6.48 4.59
N GLY A 55 14.99 6.35 4.31
CA GLY A 55 15.53 5.34 3.39
C GLY A 55 15.60 3.92 3.95
N ALA A 56 15.13 3.66 5.18
CA ALA A 56 15.20 2.34 5.77
C ALA A 56 14.26 1.36 5.04
N ILE A 57 14.70 0.11 4.89
CA ILE A 57 13.82 -0.96 4.35
C ILE A 57 12.68 -1.24 5.33
N VAL A 58 13.00 -1.30 6.63
CA VAL A 58 12.04 -1.49 7.70
C VAL A 58 11.69 -0.12 8.28
N GLN A 59 10.49 0.35 8.00
CA GLN A 59 10.00 1.63 8.45
C GLN A 59 9.62 1.61 9.93
N THR A 60 10.00 2.66 10.65
CA THR A 60 9.40 2.99 11.95
C THR A 60 8.26 3.95 11.71
N PHE A 61 7.04 3.53 12.02
CA PHE A 61 5.82 4.31 11.76
C PHE A 61 5.49 5.26 12.93
N ASP A 62 4.89 6.39 12.59
CA ASP A 62 4.52 7.43 13.54
C ASP A 62 3.27 8.17 13.05
N ASP A 63 2.22 8.16 13.88
CA ASP A 63 0.96 8.84 13.60
C ASP A 63 1.10 10.38 13.54
N ALA A 64 2.16 10.95 14.13
CA ALA A 64 2.42 12.38 14.06
C ALA A 64 3.09 12.81 12.75
N LYS A 65 3.67 11.87 11.99
CA LYS A 65 4.35 12.16 10.72
C LYS A 65 3.38 12.15 9.52
N PRO A 66 3.71 12.86 8.43
CA PRO A 66 2.95 12.80 7.19
C PRO A 66 2.77 11.37 6.70
N SER A 67 1.62 11.10 6.11
CA SER A 67 1.28 9.82 5.50
C SER A 67 0.26 10.05 4.40
N LEU A 68 0.09 9.09 3.50
CA LEU A 68 -0.91 9.12 2.43
C LEU A 68 -2.04 8.14 2.72
N PRO A 69 -3.31 8.51 2.49
CA PRO A 69 -4.41 7.55 2.55
C PRO A 69 -4.29 6.54 1.41
N VAL A 70 -4.53 5.26 1.70
CA VAL A 70 -4.61 4.23 0.66
C VAL A 70 -6.01 3.62 0.67
N PRO A 71 -6.76 3.67 -0.45
CA PRO A 71 -8.14 3.19 -0.47
C PRO A 71 -8.22 1.66 -0.49
N PHE A 72 -7.16 0.99 -0.96
CA PHE A 72 -7.12 -0.46 -1.12
C PHE A 72 -7.05 -1.22 0.19
N ALA A 73 -7.73 -2.37 0.26
CA ALA A 73 -7.63 -3.30 1.38
C ALA A 73 -6.65 -4.43 1.08
N SER A 74 -6.40 -5.32 2.05
CA SER A 74 -5.63 -6.54 1.82
C SER A 74 -6.42 -7.52 0.93
N SER A 75 -5.72 -8.30 0.10
CA SER A 75 -6.29 -9.44 -0.63
C SER A 75 -6.96 -10.48 0.28
N LYS A 76 -6.57 -10.55 1.56
CA LYS A 76 -7.27 -11.37 2.57
C LYS A 76 -8.76 -11.03 2.70
N TRP A 77 -9.15 -9.83 2.28
CA TRP A 77 -10.52 -9.32 2.31
C TRP A 77 -11.11 -9.11 0.91
N GLY A 78 -10.50 -9.71 -0.11
CA GLY A 78 -11.02 -9.72 -1.50
C GLY A 78 -10.54 -8.59 -2.40
N SER A 79 -9.62 -7.72 -1.94
CA SER A 79 -9.06 -6.66 -2.79
C SER A 79 -8.03 -7.20 -3.78
N LEU A 80 -8.24 -6.96 -5.08
CA LEU A 80 -7.28 -7.33 -6.12
C LEU A 80 -6.04 -6.42 -6.08
N ALA A 81 -6.26 -5.11 -6.02
CA ALA A 81 -5.22 -4.16 -5.62
C ALA A 81 -4.98 -4.37 -4.12
N SER A 82 -4.01 -5.19 -3.78
CA SER A 82 -3.75 -5.60 -2.40
C SER A 82 -2.85 -4.57 -1.72
N PHE A 83 -3.31 -4.09 -0.56
CA PHE A 83 -2.53 -3.29 0.38
C PHE A 83 -2.65 -3.91 1.78
N GLY A 84 -1.65 -4.69 2.15
CA GLY A 84 -1.58 -5.38 3.42
C GLY A 84 -1.07 -4.46 4.51
N ALA A 85 -2.00 -3.90 5.30
CA ALA A 85 -1.71 -2.99 6.40
C ALA A 85 -2.09 -3.56 7.77
N ARG A 86 -1.37 -3.11 8.80
CA ARG A 86 -1.64 -3.43 10.21
C ARG A 86 -1.18 -2.29 11.12
N ALA A 87 -1.60 -2.33 12.38
CA ALA A 87 -1.05 -1.45 13.40
C ALA A 87 0.38 -1.88 13.78
N TYR A 88 1.19 -0.90 14.15
CA TYR A 88 2.57 -1.05 14.62
C TYR A 88 2.68 -0.52 16.06
N PRO A 89 3.76 -0.84 16.79
CA PRO A 89 3.96 -0.31 18.13
C PRO A 89 3.83 1.21 18.15
N GLY A 90 2.99 1.73 19.04
CA GLY A 90 2.75 3.18 19.18
C GLY A 90 1.78 3.79 18.17
N THR A 91 1.24 3.04 17.20
CA THR A 91 0.31 3.59 16.20
C THR A 91 -1.13 3.17 16.44
N LYS A 92 -2.06 4.10 16.22
CA LYS A 92 -3.49 3.86 16.07
C LYS A 92 -3.82 3.48 14.64
N ARG A 93 -3.17 4.14 13.67
CA ARG A 93 -3.37 3.86 12.24
C ARG A 93 -2.71 2.57 11.82
N LEU A 94 -3.20 2.05 10.69
CA LEU A 94 -2.65 0.90 9.99
C LEU A 94 -1.70 1.40 8.91
N TYR A 95 -0.53 0.77 8.83
CA TYR A 95 0.47 1.06 7.81
C TYR A 95 0.73 -0.15 6.93
N GLY A 96 0.78 0.07 5.61
CA GLY A 96 1.02 -0.99 4.63
C GLY A 96 2.49 -1.35 4.51
N THR A 97 2.79 -2.65 4.54
CA THR A 97 4.15 -3.18 4.29
C THR A 97 4.17 -4.38 3.35
N SER A 98 3.05 -4.70 2.72
CA SER A 98 2.92 -5.84 1.79
C SER A 98 1.78 -5.59 0.82
N GLY A 99 1.72 -6.37 -0.27
CA GLY A 99 0.74 -6.20 -1.33
C GLY A 99 1.42 -5.85 -2.65
N ASN A 100 0.72 -5.11 -3.51
CA ASN A 100 1.30 -4.65 -4.77
C ASN A 100 2.32 -3.54 -4.50
N SER A 101 3.58 -3.80 -4.86
CA SER A 101 4.70 -2.85 -4.79
C SER A 101 5.06 -2.23 -6.14
N PHE A 102 4.91 -3.01 -7.21
CA PHE A 102 5.02 -2.59 -8.60
C PHE A 102 3.81 -3.14 -9.35
N VAL A 103 3.15 -2.30 -10.14
CA VAL A 103 2.01 -2.67 -10.99
C VAL A 103 2.31 -2.21 -12.40
N ALA A 104 2.11 -3.09 -13.36
CA ALA A 104 2.22 -2.78 -14.79
C ALA A 104 1.08 -3.44 -15.56
N VAL A 105 0.56 -2.72 -16.54
CA VAL A 105 -0.36 -3.23 -17.57
C VAL A 105 0.32 -3.01 -18.91
N VAL A 106 0.38 -4.07 -19.72
CA VAL A 106 1.07 -4.07 -21.00
C VAL A 106 0.14 -4.58 -22.09
N GLU A 107 -0.02 -3.79 -23.14
CA GLU A 107 -0.68 -4.18 -24.38
C GLU A 107 0.38 -4.49 -25.44
N PHE A 108 0.25 -5.65 -26.10
CA PHE A 108 1.16 -6.07 -27.17
C PHE A 108 0.55 -5.69 -28.52
N THR A 109 1.16 -4.71 -29.19
CA THR A 109 0.70 -4.23 -30.51
C THR A 109 1.72 -4.60 -31.60
N PRO A 110 1.33 -4.58 -32.89
CA PRO A 110 2.29 -4.76 -34.00
C PRO A 110 3.41 -3.70 -34.04
N GLN A 111 3.20 -2.53 -33.42
CA GLN A 111 4.16 -1.42 -33.38
C GLN A 111 5.09 -1.46 -32.16
N GLY A 112 4.83 -2.35 -31.19
CA GLY A 112 5.57 -2.44 -29.95
C GLY A 112 4.66 -2.49 -28.71
N PRO A 113 5.22 -2.69 -27.51
CA PRO A 113 4.44 -2.72 -26.28
C PRO A 113 4.00 -1.32 -25.87
N LEU A 114 2.72 -1.16 -25.54
CA LEU A 114 2.22 0.01 -24.83
C LEU A 114 2.07 -0.37 -23.36
N ALA A 115 2.69 0.40 -22.46
CA ALA A 115 2.71 0.04 -21.05
C ALA A 115 2.40 1.23 -20.14
N ARG A 116 1.67 0.92 -19.06
CA ARG A 116 1.39 1.81 -17.94
C ARG A 116 1.88 1.14 -16.67
N ALA A 117 2.58 1.85 -15.79
CA ALA A 117 3.11 1.27 -14.56
C ALA A 117 3.08 2.24 -13.37
N VAL A 118 3.25 1.73 -12.16
CA VAL A 118 3.50 2.53 -10.95
C VAL A 118 4.28 1.72 -9.92
N SER A 119 5.18 2.39 -9.20
CA SER A 119 5.92 1.86 -8.06
C SER A 119 5.48 2.57 -6.77
N THR A 120 5.02 1.83 -5.76
CA THR A 120 4.36 2.39 -4.56
C THR A 120 5.17 3.46 -3.81
N GLY A 121 6.50 3.42 -3.89
CA GLY A 121 7.40 4.36 -3.20
C GLY A 121 8.35 5.14 -4.11
N GLY A 122 8.13 5.18 -5.42
CA GLY A 122 9.11 5.75 -6.35
C GLY A 122 10.32 4.84 -6.58
N GLU A 123 11.38 5.41 -7.17
CA GLU A 123 12.56 4.66 -7.68
C GLU A 123 13.86 4.99 -6.94
N SER A 124 13.79 5.66 -5.77
CA SER A 124 14.98 5.96 -4.96
C SER A 124 14.84 5.55 -3.49
N GLY A 125 15.95 5.08 -2.92
CA GLY A 125 16.14 4.85 -1.50
C GLY A 125 16.50 6.10 -0.69
N ASP A 126 17.00 7.14 -1.37
CA ASP A 126 17.52 8.36 -0.75
C ASP A 126 16.39 9.35 -0.42
N PRO A 127 16.13 9.71 0.85
CA PRO A 127 15.11 10.68 1.24
C PRO A 127 15.26 12.07 0.62
N ALA A 128 16.47 12.45 0.19
CA ALA A 128 16.71 13.73 -0.48
C ALA A 128 16.39 13.69 -1.99
N SER A 129 16.16 12.50 -2.55
CA SER A 129 15.87 12.33 -3.98
C SER A 129 14.45 12.79 -4.30
N PRO A 130 14.22 13.50 -5.43
CA PRO A 130 12.86 13.77 -5.89
C PRO A 130 12.09 12.49 -6.20
N HIS A 131 12.78 11.36 -6.42
CA HIS A 131 12.19 10.05 -6.73
C HIS A 131 12.00 9.16 -5.49
N PHE A 132 12.09 9.73 -4.28
CA PHE A 132 11.91 8.99 -3.02
C PHE A 132 10.46 8.60 -2.71
N SER A 133 9.47 9.37 -3.20
CA SER A 133 8.05 9.08 -2.95
C SER A 133 7.14 9.68 -4.02
N ASP A 134 7.68 10.06 -5.17
CA ASP A 134 6.98 10.75 -6.26
C ASP A 134 5.83 9.94 -6.87
N GLN A 135 5.90 8.61 -6.77
CA GLN A 135 4.85 7.72 -7.27
C GLN A 135 3.85 7.26 -6.19
N ALA A 136 4.03 7.63 -4.92
CA ALA A 136 3.17 7.13 -3.84
C ALA A 136 1.72 7.62 -3.94
N GLN A 137 1.53 8.88 -4.36
CA GLN A 137 0.19 9.41 -4.63
C GLN A 137 -0.43 8.78 -5.88
N LEU A 138 0.36 8.63 -6.96
CA LEU A 138 -0.06 7.93 -8.18
C LEU A 138 -0.56 6.51 -7.87
N TYR A 139 0.16 5.79 -7.01
CA TYR A 139 -0.26 4.48 -6.53
C TYR A 139 -1.59 4.54 -5.77
N ALA A 140 -1.72 5.45 -4.80
CA ALA A 140 -2.93 5.59 -3.98
C ALA A 140 -4.18 5.93 -4.83
N ASP A 141 -3.99 6.71 -5.90
CA ASP A 141 -5.04 7.10 -6.85
C ASP A 141 -5.33 6.04 -7.91
N GLY A 142 -4.51 4.98 -8.01
CA GLY A 142 -4.57 4.02 -9.11
C GLY A 142 -4.22 4.63 -10.46
N ASN A 143 -3.46 5.72 -10.47
CA ASN A 143 -3.04 6.44 -11.67
C ASN A 143 -1.67 5.96 -12.15
N LEU A 144 -1.65 5.06 -13.13
CA LEU A 144 -0.41 4.50 -13.67
C LEU A 144 0.25 5.49 -14.66
N ARG A 145 1.57 5.69 -14.55
CA ARG A 145 2.35 6.50 -15.49
C ARG A 145 2.63 5.75 -16.79
N THR A 146 2.84 6.47 -17.88
CA THR A 146 3.36 5.90 -19.14
C THR A 146 4.75 5.30 -18.91
N VAL A 147 5.01 4.17 -19.55
CA VAL A 147 6.34 3.56 -19.61
C VAL A 147 6.93 3.86 -20.99
N HIS A 148 8.04 4.60 -21.00
CA HIS A 148 8.80 4.88 -22.21
C HIS A 148 9.66 3.66 -22.57
N PHE A 149 9.43 3.06 -23.73
CA PHE A 149 10.03 1.78 -24.11
C PHE A 149 11.00 1.89 -25.28
N ASP A 150 10.61 2.53 -26.38
CA ASP A 150 11.50 2.67 -27.53
C ASP A 150 12.57 3.73 -27.29
N ALA A 151 13.69 3.61 -28.03
CA ALA A 151 14.85 4.46 -27.82
C ALA A 151 14.54 5.94 -28.04
N ALA A 152 13.70 6.29 -29.02
CA ALA A 152 13.39 7.69 -29.30
C ALA A 152 12.55 8.31 -28.17
N ASP A 153 11.59 7.55 -27.64
CA ASP A 153 10.77 7.98 -26.51
C ASP A 153 11.57 8.11 -25.22
N VAL A 154 12.47 7.16 -24.94
CA VAL A 154 13.41 7.23 -23.81
C VAL A 154 14.31 8.46 -23.92
N GLU A 155 14.88 8.73 -25.10
CA GLU A 155 15.74 9.90 -25.33
C GLU A 155 14.98 11.23 -25.18
N ALA A 156 13.71 11.28 -25.62
CA ALA A 156 12.86 12.46 -25.49
C ALA A 156 12.50 12.79 -24.03
N HIS A 157 12.41 11.78 -23.16
CA HIS A 157 12.02 11.92 -21.75
C HIS A 157 13.20 11.80 -20.76
N ALA A 158 14.44 11.69 -21.26
CA ALA A 158 15.61 11.54 -20.43
C ALA A 158 15.93 12.82 -19.62
N VAL A 159 15.93 12.70 -18.29
CA VAL A 159 16.34 13.79 -17.37
C VAL A 159 17.86 13.84 -17.17
N ARG A 160 18.53 12.68 -17.24
CA ARG A 160 19.99 12.56 -17.11
C ARG A 160 20.52 11.51 -18.08
N ARG A 161 21.61 11.84 -18.76
CA ARG A 161 22.45 10.90 -19.51
C ARG A 161 23.76 10.73 -18.77
N TYR A 162 24.28 9.51 -18.73
CA TYR A 162 25.57 9.22 -18.12
C TYR A 162 26.24 8.07 -18.88
N ARG A 163 27.57 7.96 -18.74
CA ARG A 163 28.32 6.77 -19.13
C ARG A 163 28.93 6.17 -17.86
N PRO A 164 28.74 4.88 -17.59
CA PRO A 164 29.38 4.25 -16.44
C PRO A 164 30.90 4.43 -16.48
N GLY A 165 31.49 5.01 -15.44
CA GLY A 165 32.94 5.26 -15.34
C GLY A 165 33.41 6.65 -15.79
N GLU A 166 32.52 7.47 -16.36
CA GLU A 166 32.70 8.92 -16.55
C GLU A 166 31.93 9.70 -15.46
#